data_AF-A0A950YPU9-F1
#
_entry.id   AF-A0A950YPU9-F1
#
_cell.length_a   1.000
_cell.length_b   1.000
_cell.length_c   1.000
_cell.angle_alpha   90.00
_cell.angle_beta   90.00
_cell.angle_gamma   90.00
#
_symmetry.space_group_name_H-M   'P 1'
#
loop_
_entity.id
_entity.type
_entity.pdbx_description
1 polymer ?
#
loop_
_entity_poly.entity_id
_entity_poly.type
_entity_poly.pdbx_seq_one_letter_code
_entity_poly.pdbx_strand_id
1 'polypeptide(L)'
;LAMVIDNLDRCRAEYVVELLEGLQTLLKNPDTETDKTRLVAVLVPAERDWLCDSYLQVYDEFQHALRQPGRPFGLGFVDRVFELALRLPPPAPADQRAVSPRGVVEEIGRACSELEIRRLVAGAERRYGGGRPISELRLAAVRRLGKLELDSSGEPRLDTERVLQELVDALAPGPTITNQLHAAYCVQRTTQLLGGRVIDDDDDAIRRLGLWTILGLRWPLLAESLARRPEHVELVRQQQAPDGVSGDLEQVFTDPEVAQLTSQRPGLGPDNVRRFTSRMGDDRQPPAIARVPANPAPTPAATAPTPVDTPQTPGEPAPTPAGVALA
;
A
#
# COMPACT_ATOMS: atom_id res chain seq x y z
N LEU A 1 19.84 -13.52 4.88
CA LEU A 1 20.14 -13.33 3.44
C LEU A 1 19.04 -12.43 2.88
N ALA A 2 19.35 -11.48 1.99
CA ALA A 2 18.33 -10.67 1.33
C ALA A 2 18.39 -10.91 -0.18
N MET A 3 17.26 -11.23 -0.79
CA MET A 3 17.09 -11.35 -2.24
C MET A 3 16.21 -10.20 -2.71
N VAL A 4 16.69 -9.44 -3.70
CA VAL A 4 15.93 -8.34 -4.30
C VAL A 4 15.50 -8.75 -5.69
N ILE A 5 14.20 -8.67 -5.98
CA ILE A 5 13.60 -8.97 -7.27
C ILE A 5 13.04 -7.67 -7.83
N ASP A 6 13.77 -7.07 -8.76
CA ASP A 6 13.45 -5.76 -9.34
C ASP A 6 12.85 -5.90 -10.74
N ASN A 7 12.16 -4.84 -11.19
CA ASN A 7 11.54 -4.72 -12.52
C ASN A 7 10.45 -5.77 -12.84
N LEU A 8 9.72 -6.26 -11.84
CA LEU A 8 8.56 -7.15 -12.11
C LEU A 8 7.45 -6.46 -12.91
N ASP A 9 7.38 -5.13 -12.85
CA ASP A 9 6.54 -4.25 -13.67
C ASP A 9 6.86 -4.29 -15.17
N ARG A 10 7.98 -4.92 -15.56
CA ARG A 10 8.37 -5.12 -16.96
C ARG A 10 8.15 -6.55 -17.46
N CYS A 11 7.77 -7.46 -16.58
CA CYS A 11 7.54 -8.87 -16.92
C CYS A 11 6.10 -9.06 -17.42
N ARG A 12 5.79 -10.24 -17.98
CA ARG A 12 4.41 -10.61 -18.33
C ARG A 12 3.65 -11.03 -17.07
N ALA A 13 2.33 -10.78 -17.05
CA ALA A 13 1.47 -11.09 -15.91
C ALA A 13 1.60 -12.54 -15.43
N GLU A 14 1.61 -13.50 -16.36
CA GLU A 14 1.68 -14.93 -16.05
C GLU A 14 2.99 -15.28 -15.33
N TYR A 15 4.11 -14.72 -15.80
CA TYR A 15 5.42 -14.93 -15.17
C TYR A 15 5.48 -14.32 -13.76
N VAL A 16 4.94 -13.11 -13.59
CA VAL A 16 4.90 -12.43 -12.29
C VAL A 16 4.15 -13.27 -11.27
N VAL A 17 2.96 -13.75 -11.63
CA VAL A 17 2.12 -14.57 -10.76
C VAL A 17 2.80 -15.90 -10.44
N GLU A 18 3.29 -16.63 -11.46
CA GLU A 18 3.97 -17.91 -11.26
C GLU A 18 5.20 -17.79 -10.35
N LEU A 19 6.02 -16.75 -10.55
CA LEU A 19 7.19 -16.49 -9.73
C LEU A 19 6.82 -16.22 -8.27
N LEU A 20 5.85 -15.33 -8.03
CA LEU A 20 5.44 -14.94 -6.69
C LEU A 20 4.79 -16.09 -5.92
N GLU A 21 3.98 -16.91 -6.59
CA GLU A 21 3.38 -18.12 -6.01
C GLU A 21 4.43 -19.21 -5.75
N GLY A 22 5.38 -19.38 -6.66
CA GLY A 22 6.53 -20.27 -6.47
C GLY A 22 7.35 -19.88 -5.24
N LEU A 23 7.65 -18.59 -5.08
CA LEU A 23 8.35 -18.07 -3.91
C LEU A 23 7.55 -18.28 -2.63
N GLN A 24 6.25 -18.01 -2.64
CA GLN A 24 5.39 -18.26 -1.50
C GLN A 24 5.42 -19.74 -1.09
N THR A 25 5.33 -20.65 -2.06
CA THR A 25 5.33 -22.11 -1.81
C THR A 25 6.67 -22.57 -1.23
N LEU A 26 7.78 -22.09 -1.80
CA LEU A 26 9.13 -22.42 -1.34
C LEU A 26 9.43 -21.90 0.07
N LEU A 27 8.89 -20.73 0.43
CA LEU A 27 9.20 -20.07 1.71
C LEU A 27 8.22 -20.46 2.84
N LYS A 28 6.97 -20.82 2.53
CA LYS A 28 5.97 -21.20 3.54
C LYS A 28 6.05 -22.67 3.98
N ASN A 29 6.68 -23.54 3.20
CA ASN A 29 6.87 -24.96 3.53
C ASN A 29 8.35 -25.27 3.76
N PRO A 30 8.92 -24.94 4.94
CA PRO A 30 10.24 -25.43 5.28
C PRO A 30 10.12 -26.92 5.59
N ASP A 31 10.24 -27.77 4.57
CA ASP A 31 10.47 -29.20 4.80
C ASP A 31 11.77 -29.35 5.61
N THR A 32 11.73 -30.27 6.57
CA THR A 32 12.82 -30.85 7.38
C THR A 32 13.35 -30.11 8.62
N GLU A 33 13.18 -30.81 9.76
CA GLU A 33 13.71 -30.58 11.11
C GLU A 33 15.24 -30.38 11.23
N THR A 34 16.00 -30.39 10.14
CA THR A 34 17.46 -30.44 10.16
C THR A 34 18.16 -29.22 9.59
N ASP A 35 17.45 -28.28 8.97
CA ASP A 35 18.07 -27.06 8.47
C ASP A 35 17.62 -25.86 9.28
N LYS A 36 18.58 -25.20 9.96
CA LYS A 36 18.37 -23.88 10.56
C LYS A 36 17.90 -22.97 9.43
N THR A 37 16.59 -22.81 9.29
CA THR A 37 15.93 -22.14 8.18
C THR A 37 16.62 -20.80 7.99
N ARG A 38 17.44 -20.68 6.94
CA ARG A 38 18.12 -19.43 6.64
C ARG A 38 17.00 -18.43 6.36
N LEU A 39 16.81 -17.46 7.25
CA LEU A 39 15.93 -16.32 7.00
C LEU A 39 16.38 -15.63 5.71
N VAL A 40 15.61 -15.86 4.64
CA VAL A 40 15.72 -15.16 3.37
C VAL A 40 14.63 -14.10 3.37
N ALA A 41 15.04 -12.83 3.47
CA ALA A 41 14.15 -11.72 3.20
C ALA A 41 14.07 -11.53 1.69
N VAL A 42 12.86 -11.61 1.12
CA VAL A 42 12.63 -11.30 -0.29
C VAL A 42 12.02 -9.90 -0.38
N LEU A 43 12.70 -9.02 -1.11
CA LEU A 43 12.25 -7.65 -1.35
C LEU A 43 11.86 -7.51 -2.82
N VAL A 44 10.63 -7.05 -3.07
CA VAL A 44 10.09 -6.85 -4.41
C VAL A 44 9.72 -5.38 -4.60
N PRO A 45 10.64 -4.54 -5.12
CA PRO A 45 10.28 -3.22 -5.63
C PRO A 45 9.48 -3.37 -6.95
N ALA A 46 8.20 -3.04 -6.91
CA ALA A 46 7.33 -3.03 -8.08
C ALA A 46 6.16 -2.05 -7.92
N GLU A 47 5.52 -1.67 -9.02
CA GLU A 47 4.26 -0.93 -8.98
C GLU A 47 3.15 -1.85 -8.45
N ARG A 48 2.52 -1.46 -7.34
CA ARG A 48 1.47 -2.27 -6.71
C ARG A 48 0.30 -2.51 -7.66
N ASP A 49 -0.07 -1.50 -8.43
CA ASP A 49 -1.22 -1.59 -9.33
C ASP A 49 -0.92 -2.58 -10.47
N TRP A 50 0.31 -2.60 -10.99
CA TRP A 50 0.77 -3.64 -11.91
C TRP A 50 0.68 -5.06 -11.33
N LEU A 51 1.08 -5.25 -10.08
CA LEU A 51 0.96 -6.56 -9.42
C LEU A 51 -0.51 -6.97 -9.28
N CYS A 52 -1.39 -6.03 -8.90
CA CYS A 52 -2.82 -6.28 -8.80
C CYS A 52 -3.43 -6.66 -10.16
N ASP A 53 -3.06 -5.92 -11.21
CA ASP A 53 -3.53 -6.15 -12.58
C ASP A 53 -3.00 -7.47 -13.14
N SER A 54 -1.79 -7.88 -12.76
CA SER A 54 -1.22 -9.18 -13.14
C SER A 54 -2.04 -10.34 -12.57
N TYR A 55 -2.42 -10.29 -11.28
CA TYR A 55 -3.31 -11.28 -10.68
C TYR A 55 -4.72 -11.25 -11.28
N LEU A 56 -5.24 -10.05 -11.57
CA LEU A 56 -6.52 -9.90 -12.25
C LEU A 56 -6.53 -10.55 -13.63
N GLN A 57 -5.49 -10.35 -14.42
CA GLN A 57 -5.36 -10.95 -15.75
C GLN A 57 -5.33 -12.48 -15.69
N VAL A 58 -4.60 -13.05 -14.74
CA VAL A 58 -4.45 -14.52 -14.61
C VAL A 58 -5.68 -15.18 -13.99
N TYR A 59 -6.37 -14.50 -13.06
CA TYR A 59 -7.51 -15.03 -12.29
C TYR A 59 -8.83 -14.30 -12.58
N ASP A 60 -9.01 -13.79 -13.79
CA ASP A 60 -10.18 -12.98 -14.19
C ASP A 60 -11.51 -13.69 -13.93
N GLU A 61 -11.54 -15.01 -14.06
CA GLU A 61 -12.72 -15.86 -13.78
C GLU A 61 -13.21 -15.78 -12.33
N PHE A 62 -12.35 -15.39 -11.39
CA PHE A 62 -12.67 -15.28 -9.96
C PHE A 62 -13.04 -13.87 -9.51
N GLN A 63 -13.02 -12.87 -10.42
CA GLN A 63 -13.22 -11.45 -10.08
C GLN A 63 -14.49 -11.17 -9.25
N HIS A 64 -15.56 -11.95 -9.50
CA HIS A 64 -16.85 -11.77 -8.83
C HIS A 64 -16.90 -12.40 -7.43
N ALA A 65 -16.04 -13.36 -7.12
CA ALA A 65 -16.11 -14.13 -5.87
C ALA A 65 -15.44 -13.45 -4.67
N LEU A 66 -14.48 -12.54 -4.92
CA LEU A 66 -13.64 -11.93 -3.87
C LEU A 66 -13.65 -10.40 -3.89
N ARG A 67 -14.61 -9.78 -4.58
CA ARG A 67 -14.70 -8.32 -4.68
C ARG A 67 -15.01 -7.70 -3.32
N GLN A 68 -14.18 -6.77 -2.89
CA GLN A 68 -14.38 -5.98 -1.68
C GLN A 68 -14.43 -4.49 -2.03
N PRO A 69 -15.49 -3.76 -1.64
CA PRO A 69 -15.59 -2.33 -1.93
C PRO A 69 -14.35 -1.55 -1.48
N GLY A 70 -13.82 -0.69 -2.35
CA GLY A 70 -12.61 0.11 -2.08
C GLY A 70 -11.28 -0.65 -2.04
N ARG A 71 -11.27 -1.96 -2.29
CA ARG A 71 -10.07 -2.79 -2.45
C ARG A 71 -9.98 -3.33 -3.88
N PRO A 72 -8.88 -3.08 -4.62
CA PRO A 72 -8.64 -3.76 -5.89
C PRO A 72 -8.61 -5.27 -5.66
N PHE A 73 -9.26 -6.05 -6.53
CA PHE A 73 -9.33 -7.51 -6.41
C PHE A 73 -7.94 -8.15 -6.29
N GLY A 74 -6.99 -7.73 -7.13
CA GLY A 74 -5.62 -8.22 -7.10
C GLY A 74 -4.89 -7.97 -5.78
N LEU A 75 -5.32 -6.99 -4.97
CA LEU A 75 -4.70 -6.68 -3.69
C LEU A 75 -4.86 -7.84 -2.68
N GLY A 76 -5.97 -8.59 -2.75
CA GLY A 76 -6.18 -9.75 -1.90
C GLY A 76 -5.14 -10.85 -2.12
N PHE A 77 -4.60 -10.97 -3.33
CA PHE A 77 -3.49 -11.88 -3.63
C PHE A 77 -2.17 -11.35 -3.12
N VAL A 78 -1.90 -10.06 -3.38
CA VAL A 78 -0.70 -9.37 -2.89
C VAL A 78 -0.57 -9.50 -1.37
N ASP A 79 -1.65 -9.29 -0.61
CA ASP A 79 -1.63 -9.42 0.86
C ASP A 79 -1.39 -10.85 1.37
N ARG A 80 -1.61 -11.88 0.53
CA ARG A 80 -1.34 -13.28 0.89
C ARG A 80 0.08 -13.69 0.55
N VAL A 81 0.63 -13.12 -0.51
CA VAL A 81 2.00 -13.34 -0.99
C VAL A 81 2.99 -12.62 -0.09
N PHE A 82 2.72 -11.35 0.22
CA PHE A 82 3.61 -10.48 0.98
C PHE A 82 3.17 -10.38 2.43
N GLU A 83 4.10 -10.65 3.35
CA GLU A 83 3.90 -10.35 4.77
C GLU A 83 3.82 -8.83 5.01
N LEU A 84 4.55 -8.05 4.19
CA LEU A 84 4.60 -6.60 4.28
C LEU A 84 4.63 -5.94 2.89
N ALA A 85 3.67 -5.05 2.63
CA ALA A 85 3.61 -4.24 1.42
C ALA A 85 3.76 -2.75 1.77
N LEU A 86 4.83 -2.12 1.28
CA LEU A 86 5.21 -0.76 1.66
C LEU A 86 5.21 0.18 0.46
N ARG A 87 4.62 1.37 0.61
CA ARG A 87 4.79 2.46 -0.36
C ARG A 87 6.11 3.18 -0.09
N LEU A 88 7.00 3.20 -1.06
CA LEU A 88 8.26 3.94 -0.95
C LEU A 88 8.00 5.46 -0.99
N PRO A 89 8.64 6.25 -0.11
CA PRO A 89 8.53 7.69 -0.16
C PRO A 89 9.18 8.23 -1.45
N PRO A 90 8.64 9.30 -2.05
CA PRO A 90 9.33 9.98 -3.12
C PRO A 90 10.63 10.61 -2.57
N PRO A 91 11.71 10.70 -3.37
CA PRO A 91 13.03 11.11 -2.89
C PRO A 91 12.96 12.50 -2.24
N ALA A 92 13.67 12.64 -1.12
CA ALA A 92 13.77 13.93 -0.41
C ALA A 92 14.40 14.98 -1.34
N PRO A 93 13.91 16.23 -1.35
CA PRO A 93 14.56 17.31 -2.09
C PRO A 93 16.00 17.49 -1.59
N ALA A 94 16.92 17.74 -2.52
CA ALA A 94 18.33 18.01 -2.18
C ALA A 94 18.43 19.28 -1.32
N ASP A 95 19.06 19.15 -0.16
CA ASP A 95 19.08 20.22 0.85
C ASP A 95 20.11 21.32 0.54
N GLN A 96 19.76 22.56 0.85
CA GLN A 96 20.71 23.67 0.99
C GLN A 96 21.15 23.77 2.44
N ARG A 97 22.43 24.10 2.68
CA ARG A 97 23.07 24.14 4.00
C ARG A 97 22.33 25.05 4.99
N ALA A 98 21.41 24.49 5.77
CA ALA A 98 20.87 25.14 6.97
C ALA A 98 21.95 25.19 8.06
N VAL A 99 21.82 26.13 8.99
CA VAL A 99 22.65 26.20 10.21
C VAL A 99 22.53 24.88 10.97
N SER A 100 23.64 24.18 11.23
CA SER A 100 23.63 22.85 11.84
C SER A 100 23.08 22.90 13.28
N PRO A 101 21.92 22.27 13.56
CA PRO A 101 21.29 22.31 14.88
C PRO A 101 21.86 21.21 15.79
N ARG A 102 23.20 21.14 15.96
CA ARG A 102 23.87 20.05 16.69
C ARG A 102 23.28 19.77 18.07
N GLY A 103 22.95 20.82 18.83
CA GLY A 103 22.33 20.66 20.16
C GLY A 103 21.01 19.89 20.11
N VAL A 104 20.17 20.15 19.10
CA VAL A 104 18.88 19.45 18.94
C VAL A 104 19.11 17.99 18.52
N VAL A 105 20.11 17.70 17.70
CA VAL A 105 20.45 16.32 17.32
C VAL A 105 20.80 15.48 18.56
N GLU A 106 21.55 16.07 19.51
CA GLU A 106 21.83 15.41 20.79
C GLU A 106 20.58 15.22 21.65
N GLU A 107 19.70 16.23 21.73
CA GLU A 107 18.41 16.12 22.43
C GLU A 107 17.55 15.00 21.84
N ILE A 108 17.43 14.92 20.50
CA ILE A 108 16.75 13.82 19.81
C ILE A 108 17.38 12.48 20.19
N GLY A 109 18.72 12.41 20.29
CA GLY A 109 19.43 11.20 20.70
C GLY A 109 19.09 10.72 22.11
N ARG A 110 18.62 11.60 22.99
CA ARG A 110 18.24 11.31 24.38
C ARG A 110 16.73 11.15 24.59
N ALA A 111 15.91 11.58 23.62
CA ALA A 111 14.46 11.48 23.70
C ALA A 111 13.99 10.05 23.98
N CYS A 112 12.95 9.90 24.78
CA CYS A 112 12.45 8.62 25.29
C CYS A 112 11.15 8.16 24.63
N SER A 113 10.48 9.01 23.84
CA SER A 113 9.23 8.67 23.17
C SER A 113 9.18 9.20 21.73
N GLU A 114 8.27 8.65 20.92
CA GLU A 114 8.06 9.14 19.55
C GLU A 114 7.55 10.58 19.54
N LEU A 115 6.62 10.91 20.44
CA LEU A 115 6.05 12.25 20.54
C LEU A 115 7.10 13.30 20.93
N GLU A 116 8.02 12.96 21.84
CA GLU A 116 9.13 13.84 22.19
C GLU A 116 10.03 14.11 20.98
N ILE A 117 10.37 13.07 20.21
CA ILE A 117 11.17 13.21 18.98
C ILE A 117 10.46 14.11 17.97
N ARG A 118 9.15 13.93 17.75
CA ARG A 118 8.35 14.76 16.84
C ARG A 118 8.39 16.23 17.25
N ARG A 119 8.22 16.54 18.54
CA ARG A 119 8.28 17.91 19.10
C ARG A 119 9.62 18.56 18.91
N LEU A 120 10.71 17.83 19.16
CA LEU A 120 12.07 18.33 18.99
C LEU A 120 12.34 18.68 17.53
N VAL A 121 11.99 17.79 16.59
CA VAL A 121 12.20 18.04 15.16
C VAL A 121 11.32 19.20 14.69
N ALA A 122 10.01 19.15 14.93
CA ALA A 122 9.09 20.19 14.48
C ALA A 122 9.42 21.56 15.08
N GLY A 123 9.77 21.61 16.36
CA GLY A 123 10.21 22.83 17.04
C GLY A 123 11.49 23.42 16.45
N ALA A 124 12.46 22.58 16.13
CA ALA A 124 13.71 23.00 15.53
C ALA A 124 13.55 23.40 14.05
N GLU A 125 12.70 22.73 13.27
CA GLU A 125 12.37 23.14 11.90
C GLU A 125 11.65 24.50 11.88
N ARG A 126 10.76 24.76 12.84
CA ARG A 126 10.14 26.09 13.01
C ARG A 126 11.17 27.17 13.36
N ARG A 127 12.17 26.85 14.18
CA ARG A 127 13.17 27.81 14.68
C ARG A 127 14.32 28.08 13.70
N TYR A 128 14.81 27.03 13.04
CA TYR A 128 16.04 27.06 12.23
C TYR A 128 15.81 26.77 10.75
N GLY A 129 14.70 26.10 10.41
CA GLY A 129 14.45 25.60 9.05
C GLY A 129 13.83 26.64 8.11
N GLY A 130 13.39 27.79 8.62
CA GLY A 130 12.72 28.81 7.79
C GLY A 130 11.50 28.27 7.05
N GLY A 131 10.77 27.33 7.66
CA GLY A 131 9.65 26.63 7.03
C GLY A 131 10.05 25.52 6.06
N ARG A 132 11.28 25.01 6.14
CA ARG A 132 11.76 23.86 5.35
C ARG A 132 12.20 22.68 6.25
N PRO A 133 12.09 21.45 5.73
CA PRO A 133 12.67 20.25 6.35
C PRO A 133 14.17 20.40 6.62
N ILE A 134 14.68 19.89 7.74
CA ILE A 134 16.14 19.78 7.99
C ILE A 134 16.53 18.30 7.97
N SER A 135 17.27 17.88 6.94
CA SER A 135 17.62 16.46 6.72
C SER A 135 18.38 15.84 7.89
N GLU A 136 19.29 16.59 8.52
CA GLU A 136 20.09 16.12 9.67
C GLU A 136 19.19 15.74 10.86
N LEU A 137 18.18 16.57 11.17
CA LEU A 137 17.23 16.33 12.26
C LEU A 137 16.33 15.12 11.96
N ARG A 138 15.80 15.04 10.73
CA ARG A 138 14.92 13.95 10.30
C ARG A 138 15.65 12.61 10.31
N LEU A 139 16.91 12.58 9.87
CA LEU A 139 17.74 11.39 9.95
C LEU A 139 18.07 10.99 11.39
N ALA A 140 18.36 11.96 12.26
CA ALA A 140 18.57 11.70 13.69
C ALA A 140 17.30 11.11 14.34
N ALA A 141 16.13 11.64 14.00
CA ALA A 141 14.84 11.16 14.47
C ALA A 141 14.57 9.71 14.05
N VAL A 142 14.74 9.38 12.77
CA VAL A 142 14.57 8.00 12.27
C VAL A 142 15.53 7.04 12.98
N ARG A 143 16.79 7.42 13.15
CA ARG A 143 17.77 6.59 13.88
C ARG A 143 17.38 6.39 15.35
N ARG A 144 16.88 7.42 16.02
CA ARG A 144 16.45 7.30 17.41
C ARG A 144 15.23 6.39 17.55
N LEU A 145 14.23 6.58 16.69
CA LEU A 145 13.03 5.74 16.67
C LEU A 145 13.38 4.26 16.47
N GLY A 146 14.28 3.95 15.53
CA GLY A 146 14.75 2.58 15.33
C GLY A 146 15.48 2.01 16.56
N LYS A 147 16.24 2.82 17.30
CA LYS A 147 16.84 2.38 18.57
C LYS A 147 15.79 2.11 19.64
N LEU A 148 14.81 3.00 19.79
CA LEU A 148 13.71 2.82 20.74
C LEU A 148 12.95 1.51 20.46
N GLU A 149 12.70 1.18 19.20
CA GLU A 149 12.03 -0.06 18.80
C GLU A 149 12.87 -1.31 19.08
N LEU A 150 14.19 -1.26 18.86
CA LEU A 150 15.10 -2.37 19.17
C LEU A 150 15.27 -2.59 20.68
N ASP A 151 15.29 -1.51 21.45
CA ASP A 151 15.47 -1.53 22.90
C ASP A 151 14.18 -2.00 23.63
N SER A 152 13.01 -1.91 23.00
CA SER A 152 11.68 -2.22 23.58
C SER A 152 11.35 -3.71 23.64
N SER A 153 12.35 -4.59 23.75
CA SER A 153 12.17 -6.04 23.81
C SER A 153 11.46 -6.51 25.10
N GLY A 154 10.12 -6.40 25.14
CA GLY A 154 9.26 -7.15 26.08
C GLY A 154 8.19 -6.36 26.84
N GLU A 155 8.16 -5.02 26.79
CA GLU A 155 7.10 -4.23 27.42
C GLU A 155 6.67 -3.08 26.49
N PRO A 156 5.36 -2.76 26.41
CA PRO A 156 4.86 -1.65 25.60
C PRO A 156 5.27 -0.32 26.23
N ARG A 157 6.51 0.08 25.93
CA ARG A 157 7.16 1.28 26.48
C ARG A 157 6.98 2.51 25.61
N LEU A 158 6.49 2.34 24.38
CA LEU A 158 6.29 3.45 23.46
C LEU A 158 4.84 3.95 23.51
N ASP A 159 4.71 5.27 23.57
CA ASP A 159 3.47 6.00 23.33
C ASP A 159 2.76 5.52 22.05
N THR A 160 3.54 5.13 21.04
CA THR A 160 3.05 4.52 19.80
C THR A 160 2.31 3.20 20.01
N GLU A 161 2.92 2.21 20.69
CA GLU A 161 2.33 0.88 20.85
C GLU A 161 0.98 0.94 21.58
N ARG A 162 0.94 1.70 22.69
CA ARG A 162 -0.30 1.91 23.44
C ARG A 162 -1.40 2.51 22.57
N VAL A 163 -1.10 3.57 21.82
CA VAL A 163 -2.10 4.25 20.98
C VAL A 163 -2.57 3.37 19.82
N LEU A 164 -1.67 2.59 19.20
CA LEU A 164 -2.05 1.66 18.15
C LEU A 164 -2.93 0.52 18.69
N GLN A 165 -2.63 0.00 19.89
CA GLN A 165 -3.48 -1.01 20.53
C GLN A 165 -4.87 -0.45 20.86
N GLU A 166 -4.95 0.76 21.41
CA GLU A 166 -6.23 1.44 21.65
C GLU A 166 -7.05 1.61 20.36
N LEU A 167 -6.41 1.88 19.23
CA LEU A 167 -7.07 1.95 17.93
C LEU A 167 -7.57 0.58 17.45
N VAL A 168 -6.79 -0.48 17.66
CA VAL A 168 -7.20 -1.86 17.33
C VAL A 168 -8.42 -2.24 18.17
N ASP A 169 -8.40 -1.95 19.47
CA ASP A 169 -9.50 -2.29 20.39
C ASP A 169 -10.77 -1.49 20.05
N ALA A 170 -10.63 -0.22 19.68
CA ALA A 170 -11.76 0.66 19.38
C ALA A 170 -12.39 0.40 18.00
N LEU A 171 -11.60 0.01 17.00
CA LEU A 171 -12.04 -0.13 15.61
C LEU A 171 -12.21 -1.57 15.15
N ALA A 172 -11.64 -2.53 15.89
CA ALA A 172 -11.64 -3.95 15.56
C ALA A 172 -11.37 -4.24 14.06
N PRO A 173 -10.24 -3.76 13.48
CA PRO A 173 -10.04 -3.72 12.03
C PRO A 173 -9.83 -5.10 11.36
N GLY A 174 -9.86 -6.18 12.15
CA GLY A 174 -9.64 -7.55 11.70
C GLY A 174 -8.18 -8.02 11.82
N PRO A 175 -7.94 -9.35 11.87
CA PRO A 175 -6.65 -9.93 12.23
C PRO A 175 -5.52 -9.54 11.25
N THR A 176 -5.79 -9.51 9.94
CA THR A 176 -4.79 -9.14 8.94
C THR A 176 -4.29 -7.70 9.15
N ILE A 177 -5.22 -6.77 9.36
CA ILE A 177 -4.89 -5.35 9.54
C ILE A 177 -4.18 -5.16 10.87
N THR A 178 -4.63 -5.81 11.94
CA THR A 178 -3.97 -5.78 13.25
C THR A 178 -2.51 -6.23 13.15
N ASN A 179 -2.24 -7.34 12.44
CA ASN A 179 -0.88 -7.86 12.26
C ASN A 179 0.01 -6.91 11.45
N GLN A 180 -0.55 -6.23 10.44
CA GLN A 180 0.20 -5.32 9.57
C GLN A 180 0.37 -3.91 10.15
N LEU A 181 -0.48 -3.50 11.09
CA LEU A 181 -0.62 -2.11 11.53
C LEU A 181 0.69 -1.51 12.02
N HIS A 182 1.43 -2.22 12.89
CA HIS A 182 2.66 -1.69 13.48
C HIS A 182 3.72 -1.42 12.42
N ALA A 183 3.99 -2.41 11.57
CA ALA A 183 4.97 -2.29 10.50
C ALA A 183 4.58 -1.20 9.47
N ALA A 184 3.31 -1.15 9.07
CA ALA A 184 2.78 -0.13 8.17
C ALA A 184 2.90 1.27 8.78
N TYR A 185 2.59 1.43 10.07
CA TYR A 185 2.75 2.68 10.79
C TYR A 185 4.20 3.15 10.83
N CYS A 186 5.14 2.28 11.21
CA CYS A 186 6.57 2.62 11.29
C CYS A 186 7.10 3.13 9.93
N VAL A 187 6.67 2.50 8.84
CA VAL A 187 7.05 2.90 7.47
C VAL A 187 6.40 4.22 7.09
N GLN A 188 5.13 4.41 7.43
CA GLN A 188 4.45 5.65 7.13
C GLN A 188 5.04 6.83 7.90
N ARG A 189 5.32 6.65 9.20
CA ARG A 189 6.03 7.62 10.03
C ARG A 189 7.40 7.97 9.45
N THR A 190 8.17 6.97 9.06
CA THR A 190 9.49 7.16 8.44
C THR A 190 9.38 7.91 7.11
N THR A 191 8.35 7.61 6.32
CA THR A 191 8.02 8.31 5.08
C THR A 191 7.66 9.78 5.33
N GLN A 192 6.93 10.09 6.41
CA GLN A 192 6.64 11.48 6.78
C GLN A 192 7.89 12.24 7.21
N LEU A 193 8.73 11.60 8.03
CA LEU A 193 9.99 12.17 8.49
C LEU A 193 10.94 12.40 7.31
N LEU A 194 11.19 11.43 6.45
CA LEU A 194 12.17 11.57 5.36
C LEU A 194 11.61 12.28 4.12
N GLY A 195 10.30 12.20 3.88
CA GLY A 195 9.65 12.73 2.68
C GLY A 195 9.46 14.25 2.64
N GLY A 196 10.00 14.99 3.60
CA GLY A 196 9.88 16.45 3.67
C GLY A 196 8.47 16.94 4.00
N ARG A 197 7.64 16.11 4.64
CA ARG A 197 6.27 16.46 5.04
C ARG A 197 6.24 17.24 6.36
N VAL A 198 5.16 17.95 6.64
CA VAL A 198 4.95 18.59 7.94
C VAL A 198 4.87 17.51 9.01
N ILE A 199 5.64 17.69 10.09
CA ILE A 199 5.66 16.76 11.22
C ILE A 199 4.57 17.18 12.19
N ASP A 200 3.67 16.26 12.46
CA ASP A 200 2.63 16.41 13.46
C ASP A 200 3.22 16.13 14.85
N ASP A 201 3.09 17.08 15.78
CA ASP A 201 3.83 17.09 17.07
C ASP A 201 2.96 17.34 18.33
N ASP A 202 1.64 17.38 18.19
CA ASP A 202 0.72 17.42 19.34
C ASP A 202 0.42 16.01 19.90
N ASP A 203 -0.26 15.97 21.05
CA ASP A 203 -0.55 14.73 21.81
C ASP A 203 -1.30 13.66 21.02
N ASP A 204 -1.97 14.04 19.94
CA ASP A 204 -2.80 13.18 19.13
C ASP A 204 -2.15 12.78 17.79
N ALA A 205 -0.93 13.24 17.52
CA ALA A 205 -0.22 13.02 16.26
C ALA A 205 -0.09 11.53 15.90
N ILE A 206 0.23 10.70 16.90
CA ILE A 206 0.35 9.24 16.74
C ILE A 206 -1.00 8.64 16.37
N ARG A 207 -2.08 9.03 17.07
CA ARG A 207 -3.42 8.50 16.82
C ARG A 207 -3.88 8.83 15.40
N ARG A 208 -3.72 10.08 14.97
CA ARG A 208 -4.12 10.50 13.62
C ARG A 208 -3.35 9.77 12.53
N LEU A 209 -2.05 9.58 12.73
CA LEU A 209 -1.25 8.78 11.81
C LEU A 209 -1.72 7.32 11.80
N GLY A 210 -2.01 6.73 12.96
CA GLY A 210 -2.58 5.38 13.07
C GLY A 210 -3.92 5.21 12.35
N LEU A 211 -4.84 6.18 12.49
CA LEU A 211 -6.11 6.19 11.77
C LEU A 211 -5.89 6.22 10.25
N TRP A 212 -4.97 7.04 9.77
CA TRP A 212 -4.63 7.08 8.35
C TRP A 212 -3.99 5.76 7.88
N THR A 213 -3.14 5.15 8.69
CA THR A 213 -2.55 3.84 8.39
C THR A 213 -3.64 2.78 8.24
N ILE A 214 -4.59 2.70 9.18
CA ILE A 214 -5.72 1.76 9.11
C ILE A 214 -6.56 2.01 7.85
N LEU A 215 -6.87 3.28 7.55
CA LEU A 215 -7.59 3.65 6.33
C LEU A 215 -6.85 3.18 5.07
N GLY A 216 -5.53 3.36 5.02
CA GLY A 216 -4.69 2.94 3.90
C GLY A 216 -4.61 1.42 3.70
N LEU A 217 -4.68 0.65 4.80
CA LEU A 217 -4.66 -0.82 4.75
C LEU A 217 -6.04 -1.41 4.38
N ARG A 218 -7.12 -0.85 4.95
CA ARG A 218 -8.49 -1.36 4.75
C ARG A 218 -9.11 -0.88 3.45
N TRP A 219 -9.01 0.42 3.15
CA TRP A 219 -9.69 1.06 2.00
C TRP A 219 -8.69 1.88 1.17
N PRO A 220 -7.72 1.23 0.50
CA PRO A 220 -6.63 1.90 -0.21
C PRO A 220 -7.11 2.82 -1.34
N LEU A 221 -8.19 2.47 -2.05
CA LEU A 221 -8.74 3.33 -3.10
C LEU A 221 -9.29 4.65 -2.52
N LEU A 222 -9.94 4.57 -1.35
CA LEU A 222 -10.42 5.76 -0.66
C LEU A 222 -9.26 6.59 -0.13
N ALA A 223 -8.27 5.96 0.53
CA ALA A 223 -7.08 6.67 1.03
C ALA A 223 -6.37 7.42 -0.11
N GLU A 224 -6.29 6.84 -1.30
CA GLU A 224 -5.71 7.49 -2.47
C GLU A 224 -6.58 8.64 -3.01
N SER A 225 -7.90 8.45 -3.05
CA SER A 225 -8.86 9.50 -3.40
C SER A 225 -8.74 10.70 -2.45
N LEU A 226 -8.72 10.45 -1.14
CA LEU A 226 -8.58 11.47 -0.11
C LEU A 226 -7.20 12.14 -0.13
N ALA A 227 -6.15 11.40 -0.47
CA ALA A 227 -4.81 11.98 -0.64
C ALA A 227 -4.77 13.05 -1.74
N ARG A 228 -5.56 12.87 -2.81
CA ARG A 228 -5.72 13.85 -3.90
C ARG A 228 -6.68 14.97 -3.57
N ARG A 229 -7.77 14.68 -2.84
CA ARG A 229 -8.83 15.61 -2.46
C ARG A 229 -9.16 15.50 -0.98
N PRO A 230 -8.36 16.12 -0.09
CA PRO A 230 -8.52 15.99 1.36
C PRO A 230 -9.87 16.48 1.88
N GLU A 231 -10.50 17.45 1.21
CA GLU A 231 -11.83 17.96 1.53
C GLU A 231 -12.94 16.91 1.42
N HIS A 232 -12.73 15.84 0.62
CA HIS A 232 -13.69 14.74 0.50
C HIS A 232 -13.86 13.93 1.80
N VAL A 233 -12.99 14.11 2.80
CA VAL A 233 -13.18 13.56 4.13
C VAL A 233 -14.54 13.96 4.73
N GLU A 234 -15.01 15.18 4.48
CA GLU A 234 -16.31 15.63 5.01
C GLU A 234 -17.48 14.91 4.33
N LEU A 235 -17.33 14.58 3.04
CA LEU A 235 -18.32 13.80 2.30
C LEU A 235 -18.40 12.36 2.84
N VAL A 236 -17.26 11.75 3.15
CA VAL A 236 -17.21 10.43 3.81
C VAL A 236 -17.95 10.44 5.15
N ARG A 237 -17.77 11.48 5.98
CA ARG A 237 -18.49 11.60 7.26
C ARG A 237 -20.00 11.75 7.07
N GLN A 238 -20.40 12.40 5.98
CA GLN A 238 -21.80 12.55 5.58
C GLN A 238 -22.34 11.32 4.86
N GLN A 239 -21.51 10.29 4.64
CA GLN A 239 -21.82 9.10 3.84
C GLN A 239 -22.34 9.47 2.45
N GLN A 240 -21.64 10.41 1.79
CA GLN A 240 -21.95 10.91 0.46
C GLN A 240 -20.76 10.72 -0.47
N ALA A 241 -21.03 10.28 -1.70
CA ALA A 241 -20.03 10.21 -2.74
C ALA A 241 -19.95 11.56 -3.50
N PRO A 242 -18.74 12.01 -3.90
CA PRO A 242 -18.57 13.15 -4.79
C PRO A 242 -19.13 12.87 -6.18
N ASP A 243 -19.59 13.92 -6.88
CA ASP A 243 -20.04 13.81 -8.26
C ASP A 243 -18.98 13.20 -9.18
N GLY A 244 -19.39 12.22 -10.00
CA GLY A 244 -18.52 11.54 -10.96
C GLY A 244 -17.65 10.43 -10.37
N VAL A 245 -17.78 10.11 -9.08
CA VAL A 245 -17.29 8.87 -8.50
C VAL A 245 -18.34 7.77 -8.71
N SER A 246 -17.92 6.59 -9.15
CA SER A 246 -18.82 5.46 -9.41
C SER A 246 -18.20 4.12 -8.99
N GLY A 247 -19.04 3.12 -8.75
CA GLY A 247 -18.61 1.74 -8.53
C GLY A 247 -18.01 1.51 -7.14
N ASP A 248 -16.90 0.77 -7.06
CA ASP A 248 -16.31 0.37 -5.77
C ASP A 248 -15.91 1.55 -4.89
N LEU A 249 -15.52 2.68 -5.50
CA LEU A 249 -15.14 3.88 -4.76
C LEU A 249 -16.37 4.59 -4.17
N GLU A 250 -17.49 4.62 -4.88
CA GLU A 250 -18.76 5.20 -4.38
C GLU A 250 -19.24 4.46 -3.15
N GLN A 251 -19.20 3.14 -3.17
CA GLN A 251 -19.62 2.30 -2.04
C GLN A 251 -18.84 2.59 -0.75
N VAL A 252 -17.52 2.81 -0.84
CA VAL A 252 -16.70 3.16 0.35
C VAL A 252 -16.88 4.61 0.82
N PHE A 253 -17.36 5.52 -0.02
CA PHE A 253 -17.77 6.85 0.44
C PHE A 253 -19.01 6.79 1.35
N THR A 254 -19.86 5.79 1.12
CA THR A 254 -21.10 5.57 1.87
C THR A 254 -20.99 4.53 2.98
N ASP A 255 -19.79 3.98 3.22
CA ASP A 255 -19.57 2.92 4.20
C ASP A 255 -19.59 3.49 5.63
N PRO A 256 -20.48 3.01 6.53
CA PRO A 256 -20.59 3.51 7.89
C PRO A 256 -19.33 3.26 8.73
N GLU A 257 -18.56 2.21 8.46
CA GLU A 257 -17.30 1.95 9.19
C GLU A 257 -16.24 3.00 8.85
N VAL A 258 -16.20 3.44 7.59
CA VAL A 258 -15.31 4.51 7.15
C VAL A 258 -15.74 5.84 7.76
N ALA A 259 -17.04 6.13 7.77
CA ALA A 259 -17.59 7.32 8.42
C ALA A 259 -17.26 7.34 9.93
N GLN A 260 -17.35 6.18 10.60
CA GLN A 260 -16.96 6.02 12.00
C GLN A 260 -15.47 6.29 12.21
N LEU A 261 -14.59 5.72 11.37
CA LEU A 261 -13.14 5.93 11.46
C LEU A 261 -12.76 7.40 11.28
N THR A 262 -13.33 8.07 10.27
CA THR A 262 -13.05 9.49 9.98
C THR A 262 -13.64 10.45 11.01
N SER A 263 -14.64 10.01 11.79
CA SER A 263 -15.31 10.78 12.84
C SER A 263 -14.78 10.53 14.25
N GLN A 264 -13.78 9.64 14.42
CA GLN A 264 -13.09 9.41 15.70
C GLN A 264 -12.57 10.71 16.31
N ARG A 265 -12.21 10.73 17.60
CA ARG A 265 -11.61 11.92 18.22
C ARG A 265 -10.15 11.69 18.66
N PRO A 266 -9.22 12.55 18.18
CA PRO A 266 -9.36 13.40 17.00
C PRO A 266 -9.46 12.58 15.72
N GLY A 267 -10.26 13.08 14.79
CA GLY A 267 -10.57 12.38 13.55
C GLY A 267 -9.53 12.65 12.48
N LEU A 268 -9.67 11.92 11.37
CA LEU A 268 -9.03 12.32 10.12
C LEU A 268 -9.82 13.51 9.58
N GLY A 269 -9.24 14.71 9.61
CA GLY A 269 -9.77 15.91 8.96
C GLY A 269 -8.97 16.25 7.70
N PRO A 270 -9.47 17.17 6.85
CA PRO A 270 -8.77 17.57 5.62
C PRO A 270 -7.33 18.02 5.86
N ASP A 271 -7.09 18.79 6.93
CA ASP A 271 -5.74 19.27 7.26
C ASP A 271 -4.79 18.14 7.66
N ASN A 272 -5.30 17.13 8.37
CA ASN A 272 -4.51 15.96 8.77
C ASN A 272 -4.11 15.15 7.54
N VAL A 273 -5.05 14.94 6.61
CA VAL A 273 -4.77 14.28 5.35
C VAL A 273 -3.74 15.06 4.54
N ARG A 274 -3.88 16.40 4.41
CA ARG A 274 -2.87 17.26 3.76
C ARG A 274 -1.49 17.10 4.40
N ARG A 275 -1.38 17.09 5.74
CA ARG A 275 -0.09 16.88 6.43
C ARG A 275 0.55 15.54 6.05
N PHE A 276 -0.27 14.50 5.85
CA PHE A 276 0.21 13.16 5.53
C PHE A 276 0.53 12.98 4.04
N THR A 277 -0.09 13.75 3.14
CA THR A 277 -0.06 13.51 1.69
C THR A 277 0.59 14.64 0.87
N SER A 278 0.68 15.85 1.40
CA SER A 278 1.40 16.97 0.79
C SER A 278 2.83 17.11 1.32
N ARG A 279 3.71 17.67 0.49
CA ARG A 279 5.07 18.07 0.89
C ARG A 279 5.06 19.47 1.47
N MET A 280 5.99 19.77 2.38
CA MET A 280 6.16 21.12 2.91
C MET A 280 6.56 22.08 1.78
N GLY A 281 5.77 23.16 1.57
CA GLY A 281 6.00 24.14 0.51
C GLY A 281 5.38 23.80 -0.86
N ASP A 282 4.62 22.71 -0.96
CA ASP A 282 3.92 22.31 -2.18
C ASP A 282 2.51 22.94 -2.20
N ASP A 283 2.43 24.26 -2.44
CA ASP A 283 1.16 24.99 -2.66
C ASP A 283 0.58 24.74 -4.06
N ARG A 284 1.07 23.73 -4.80
CA ARG A 284 0.60 23.44 -6.15
C ARG A 284 -0.70 22.65 -6.10
N GLN A 285 -1.72 23.27 -6.66
CA GLN A 285 -3.02 22.69 -6.99
C GLN A 285 -2.83 21.34 -7.71
N PRO A 286 -3.57 20.27 -7.32
CA PRO A 286 -3.40 18.96 -7.92
C PRO A 286 -3.68 19.02 -9.44
N PRO A 287 -2.96 18.24 -10.26
CA PRO A 287 -3.22 18.19 -11.69
C PRO A 287 -4.67 17.77 -11.94
N ALA A 288 -5.31 18.44 -12.91
CA ALA A 288 -6.64 18.12 -13.36
C ALA A 288 -6.73 16.65 -13.76
N ILE A 289 -7.82 15.98 -13.37
CA ILE A 289 -8.08 14.57 -13.68
C ILE A 289 -7.97 14.38 -15.20
N ALA A 290 -6.91 13.70 -15.65
CA ALA A 290 -6.97 13.00 -16.91
C ALA A 290 -8.00 11.89 -16.72
N ARG A 291 -9.15 12.02 -17.38
CA ARG A 291 -10.14 10.95 -17.46
C ARG A 291 -9.41 9.71 -17.93
N VAL A 292 -9.46 8.63 -17.14
CA VAL A 292 -9.13 7.29 -17.64
C VAL A 292 -10.04 7.11 -18.87
N PRO A 293 -9.49 6.93 -20.09
CA PRO A 293 -10.34 6.60 -21.22
C PRO A 293 -11.05 5.30 -20.86
N ALA A 294 -12.38 5.33 -20.88
CA ALA A 294 -13.17 4.11 -20.80
C ALA A 294 -12.59 3.13 -21.82
N ASN A 295 -12.25 1.92 -21.36
CA ASN A 295 -11.86 0.85 -22.26
C ASN A 295 -12.92 0.77 -23.36
N PRO A 296 -12.56 0.92 -24.65
CA PRO A 296 -13.54 0.73 -25.71
C PRO A 296 -14.14 -0.66 -25.53
N ALA A 297 -15.47 -0.72 -25.49
CA ALA A 297 -16.20 -1.98 -25.43
C ALA A 297 -15.61 -2.92 -26.50
N PRO A 298 -15.48 -4.23 -26.20
CA PRO A 298 -15.00 -5.19 -27.20
C PRO A 298 -15.89 -5.07 -28.44
N THR A 299 -15.28 -4.64 -29.54
CA THR A 299 -15.91 -4.61 -30.86
C THR A 299 -16.52 -6.00 -31.10
N PRO A 300 -17.82 -6.12 -31.43
CA PRO A 300 -18.40 -7.42 -31.74
C PRO A 300 -17.57 -8.03 -32.87
N ALA A 301 -17.04 -9.23 -32.61
CA ALA A 301 -16.24 -9.98 -33.56
C ALA A 301 -16.94 -9.99 -34.91
N ALA A 302 -16.23 -9.52 -35.92
CA ALA A 302 -16.68 -9.56 -37.30
C ALA A 302 -17.14 -10.99 -37.63
N THR A 303 -18.35 -11.08 -38.15
CA THR A 303 -19.00 -12.29 -38.62
C THR A 303 -18.03 -13.08 -39.50
N ALA A 304 -17.79 -14.35 -39.14
CA ALA A 304 -16.96 -15.25 -39.91
C ALA A 304 -17.46 -15.32 -41.37
N PRO A 305 -16.56 -15.30 -42.37
CA PRO A 305 -16.96 -15.49 -43.75
C PRO A 305 -17.49 -16.91 -43.96
N THR A 306 -18.60 -16.98 -44.69
CA THR A 306 -19.28 -18.19 -45.17
C THR A 306 -18.29 -19.12 -45.87
N PRO A 307 -18.38 -20.47 -45.68
CA PRO A 307 -17.48 -21.39 -46.34
C PRO A 307 -17.71 -21.37 -47.86
N VAL A 308 -16.63 -21.15 -48.61
CA VAL A 308 -16.59 -21.30 -50.06
C VAL A 308 -16.48 -22.78 -50.38
N ASP A 309 -17.42 -23.27 -51.19
CA ASP A 309 -17.43 -24.62 -51.76
C ASP A 309 -16.07 -24.96 -52.40
N THR A 310 -15.48 -26.05 -51.97
CA THR A 310 -14.30 -26.66 -52.62
C THR A 310 -14.76 -27.88 -53.41
N PRO A 311 -14.40 -28.02 -54.70
CA PRO A 311 -14.89 -29.09 -55.56
C PRO A 311 -14.34 -30.47 -55.15
N GLN A 312 -15.23 -31.46 -55.24
CA GLN A 312 -14.97 -32.87 -54.98
C GLN A 312 -13.91 -33.44 -55.93
N THR A 313 -12.90 -34.10 -55.36
CA THR A 313 -11.94 -34.96 -56.07
C THR A 313 -12.41 -36.41 -55.98
N PRO A 314 -12.39 -37.21 -57.07
CA PRO A 314 -12.95 -38.55 -57.08
C PRO A 314 -11.99 -39.62 -56.54
N GLY A 315 -12.51 -40.40 -55.60
CA GLY A 315 -12.35 -41.85 -55.39
C GLY A 315 -10.99 -42.52 -55.59
N GLU A 316 -10.45 -43.06 -54.50
CA GLU A 316 -9.48 -44.17 -54.50
C GLU A 316 -10.04 -45.33 -53.64
N PRO A 317 -9.86 -46.61 -54.03
CA PRO A 317 -10.69 -47.71 -53.53
C PRO A 317 -10.15 -48.35 -52.25
N ALA A 318 -11.08 -49.00 -51.54
CA ALA A 318 -10.91 -49.65 -50.25
C ALA A 318 -9.94 -50.85 -50.25
N PRO A 319 -9.24 -51.11 -49.13
CA PRO A 319 -8.68 -52.42 -48.85
C PRO A 319 -9.61 -53.28 -47.97
N THR A 320 -9.76 -54.53 -48.42
CA THR A 320 -10.44 -55.70 -47.85
C THR A 320 -9.92 -56.10 -46.44
N PRO A 321 -10.73 -56.77 -45.59
CA PRO A 321 -10.38 -57.01 -44.19
C PRO A 321 -9.61 -58.32 -43.95
N ALA A 322 -8.70 -58.28 -43.00
CA ALA A 322 -8.22 -59.42 -42.20
C ALA A 322 -8.14 -58.89 -40.75
N GLY A 323 -8.70 -59.49 -39.72
CA GLY A 323 -8.75 -60.91 -39.39
C GLY A 323 -8.17 -61.05 -37.98
N VAL A 324 -9.06 -61.03 -36.98
CA VAL A 324 -9.03 -61.61 -35.62
C VAL A 324 -7.69 -62.20 -35.13
N ALA A 325 -7.25 -61.79 -33.92
CA ALA A 325 -6.93 -62.72 -32.82
C ALA A 325 -6.73 -62.00 -31.47
N LEU A 326 -7.41 -62.55 -30.46
CA LEU A 326 -7.24 -62.31 -29.03
C LEU A 326 -5.88 -62.78 -28.51
N ALA A 327 -5.33 -62.06 -27.53
CA ALA A 327 -4.96 -62.55 -26.18
C ALA A 327 -4.52 -61.36 -25.32
#